data_AF-A0A449B698-F1
#
_entry.id   AF-A0A449B698-F1
#
_cell.length_a   1.000
_cell.length_b   1.000
_cell.length_c   1.000
_cell.angle_alpha   90.00
_cell.angle_beta   90.00
_cell.angle_gamma   90.00
#
_symmetry.space_group_name_H-M   'P 1'
#
loop_
_entity.id
_entity.type
_entity.pdbx_description
1 polymer ?
#
loop_
_entity_poly.entity_id
_entity_poly.type
_entity_poly.pdbx_seq_one_letter_code
_entity_poly.pdbx_strand_id
1 'polypeptide(L)'
;MKKLKNKLLILAPVVAATPAMALSAQTSSTANVNNADTPVNSNESGAPADNQAQALETKKVEYKAAIDALAKSEQANPFLSAAQIEAYKAMADADDVTVEKLDEYLAKANDLATAMLVLSQNASNSMYEKLSKSMYYESKVSEAEDAKTYKAQLSEAKTEADAAIAESTKSDSTLTSKEQVDALNAKFDESYNKGLVSILNVVLNGLNDVTAPVVNAVVTSYYNDLLNKANEQLASETAKLTDETKADIMMVNDSVNTLVVASVKVKEFADSNMDIKVVVNEILANSLIAQEDKDTLKTYYDKLSSSLENKADVAAGEMYVKDADMYEADLTKLSDKYAALKEQHAKTKNYDAILSDAEALNDAQRQTYSDQAKLNAQKSEDPKTVEQFSSLVKTVNDEMVTLRENLSKYEKELKDLLTNDKLPQSNKDAIQAVLNDANELLTKNELNVPVIQNVATNVAREYSKAKEVLAPDYKYAEENKNDPKPTYYEYIAFGAISAVLLVAGLLIALFAGKKRKNKEDK
;
A
#
# COMPACT_ATOMS: atom_id res chain seq x y z
N MET A 1 36.66 -24.75 -7.64
CA MET A 1 35.67 -23.67 -7.87
C MET A 1 36.42 -22.45 -8.41
N LYS A 2 36.29 -22.17 -9.72
CA LYS A 2 36.94 -21.03 -10.40
C LYS A 2 36.19 -19.74 -10.04
N LYS A 3 36.89 -18.75 -9.49
CA LYS A 3 36.36 -17.40 -9.24
C LYS A 3 36.54 -16.56 -10.52
N LEU A 4 35.44 -16.25 -11.21
CA LEU A 4 35.40 -15.20 -12.23
C LEU A 4 34.79 -13.95 -11.59
N LYS A 5 35.64 -12.96 -11.31
CA LYS A 5 35.24 -11.59 -10.99
C LYS A 5 35.11 -10.86 -12.33
N ASN A 6 33.89 -10.73 -12.86
CA ASN A 6 33.59 -9.76 -13.91
C ASN A 6 33.36 -8.40 -13.24
N LYS A 7 34.30 -7.48 -13.43
CA LYS A 7 34.13 -6.06 -13.10
C LYS A 7 33.34 -5.41 -14.23
N LEU A 8 32.08 -5.11 -13.90
CA LEU A 8 31.27 -3.97 -14.31
C LEU A 8 31.98 -2.98 -15.26
N LEU A 9 31.56 -3.00 -16.53
CA LEU A 9 31.81 -1.92 -17.48
C LEU A 9 30.65 -0.92 -17.33
N ILE A 10 30.91 0.19 -16.66
CA ILE A 10 29.96 1.31 -16.53
C ILE A 10 29.98 2.06 -17.88
N LEU A 11 28.99 1.77 -18.72
CA LEU A 11 28.63 2.62 -19.86
C LEU A 11 27.73 3.74 -19.33
N ALA A 12 28.33 4.90 -19.10
CA ALA A 12 27.61 6.14 -18.85
C ALA A 12 26.78 6.51 -20.09
N PRO A 13 25.51 6.95 -19.95
CA PRO A 13 24.83 7.62 -21.03
C PRO A 13 25.49 8.99 -21.23
N VAL A 14 26.13 9.15 -22.37
CA VAL A 14 26.54 10.45 -22.91
C VAL A 14 25.26 11.27 -23.09
N VAL A 15 25.09 12.28 -22.24
CA VAL A 15 24.16 13.38 -22.45
C VAL A 15 24.64 14.12 -23.69
N ALA A 16 24.09 13.77 -24.84
CA ALA A 16 24.20 14.59 -26.03
C ALA A 16 23.32 15.81 -25.81
N ALA A 17 23.97 16.93 -25.48
CA ALA A 17 23.37 18.24 -25.45
C ALA A 17 22.67 18.51 -26.79
N THR A 18 21.36 18.72 -26.72
CA THR A 18 20.57 19.37 -27.76
C THR A 18 21.16 20.75 -28.04
N PRO A 19 21.44 21.13 -29.30
CA PRO A 19 21.62 22.53 -29.62
C PRO A 19 20.25 23.21 -29.53
N ALA A 20 20.10 24.07 -28.51
CA ALA A 20 19.02 25.04 -28.46
C ALA A 20 19.19 26.01 -29.64
N MET A 21 18.44 25.80 -30.72
CA MET A 21 18.28 26.82 -31.76
C MET A 21 17.17 27.77 -31.33
N ALA A 22 17.57 28.91 -30.80
CA ALA A 22 16.73 30.08 -30.66
C ALA A 22 16.39 30.61 -32.06
N LEU A 23 15.14 30.46 -32.50
CA LEU A 23 14.57 31.32 -33.53
C LEU A 23 14.49 32.74 -32.95
N SER A 24 15.38 33.64 -33.37
CA SER A 24 15.14 35.07 -33.23
C SER A 24 14.45 35.57 -34.49
N ALA A 25 13.16 35.88 -34.34
CA ALA A 25 12.44 36.73 -35.27
C ALA A 25 13.04 38.13 -35.19
N GLN A 26 13.47 38.70 -36.32
CA GLN A 26 13.74 40.13 -36.41
C GLN A 26 12.90 40.70 -37.54
N THR A 27 11.70 41.15 -37.15
CA THR A 27 10.84 42.03 -37.92
C THR A 27 11.43 43.43 -37.96
N SER A 28 11.43 44.02 -39.15
CA SER A 28 11.79 45.40 -39.44
C SER A 28 10.85 46.37 -38.74
N SER A 29 11.39 47.39 -38.06
CA SER A 29 10.62 48.57 -37.66
C SER A 29 11.11 49.80 -38.40
N THR A 30 10.20 50.44 -39.12
CA THR A 30 10.33 51.76 -39.73
C THR A 30 10.06 52.83 -38.68
N ALA A 31 10.94 53.83 -38.57
CA ALA A 31 10.60 55.14 -38.02
C ALA A 31 11.41 56.24 -38.75
N ASN A 32 10.65 57.08 -39.43
CA ASN A 32 11.02 58.30 -40.13
C ASN A 32 11.32 59.46 -39.14
N VAL A 33 12.01 60.52 -39.60
CA VAL A 33 11.68 61.97 -39.44
C VAL A 33 12.91 62.92 -39.64
N ASN A 34 12.84 63.70 -40.74
CA ASN A 34 13.21 65.13 -41.00
C ASN A 34 14.66 65.63 -40.82
N ASN A 35 15.25 66.57 -41.59
CA ASN A 35 14.80 67.78 -42.34
C ASN A 35 15.93 68.18 -43.34
N ALA A 36 15.69 68.55 -44.61
CA ALA A 36 15.41 69.90 -45.17
C ALA A 36 16.60 70.59 -45.90
N ASP A 37 16.25 71.23 -47.03
CA ASP A 37 16.91 72.27 -47.84
C ASP A 37 17.83 71.95 -49.07
N THR A 38 17.28 72.38 -50.22
CA THR A 38 17.66 72.55 -51.65
C THR A 38 18.98 73.31 -51.95
N PRO A 39 19.55 73.34 -53.21
CA PRO A 39 18.83 73.39 -54.49
C PRO A 39 19.38 72.61 -55.71
N VAL A 40 18.46 72.45 -56.66
CA VAL A 40 18.54 72.15 -58.10
C VAL A 40 19.92 72.36 -58.73
N ASN A 41 20.46 71.29 -59.33
CA ASN A 41 21.17 71.44 -60.61
C ASN A 41 21.03 70.17 -61.48
N SER A 42 20.69 70.42 -62.73
CA SER A 42 20.61 69.50 -63.85
C SER A 42 21.92 68.73 -64.06
N ASN A 43 21.86 67.40 -64.06
CA ASN A 43 22.48 66.58 -65.10
C ASN A 43 22.13 65.09 -64.92
N GLU A 44 21.98 64.44 -66.06
CA GLU A 44 21.87 63.02 -66.34
C GLU A 44 22.58 62.10 -65.34
N SER A 45 21.91 61.03 -64.90
CA SER A 45 22.47 59.67 -64.87
C SER A 45 21.44 58.69 -64.32
N GLY A 46 21.14 57.63 -65.07
CA GLY A 46 20.35 56.51 -64.60
C GLY A 46 21.07 55.78 -63.46
N ALA A 47 20.40 55.65 -62.32
CA ALA A 47 20.70 54.60 -61.34
C ALA A 47 19.89 53.35 -61.74
N PRO A 48 20.49 52.15 -61.73
CA PRO A 48 20.27 51.23 -62.82
C PRO A 48 19.17 50.24 -62.49
N ALA A 49 18.33 49.94 -63.48
CA ALA A 49 17.53 48.72 -63.49
C ALA A 49 18.39 47.46 -63.23
N ASP A 50 19.72 47.53 -63.44
CA ASP A 50 20.68 46.46 -63.19
C ASP A 50 20.79 46.03 -61.73
N ASN A 51 20.68 46.93 -60.74
CA ASN A 51 20.89 46.54 -59.34
C ASN A 51 19.74 45.69 -58.77
N GLN A 52 18.50 45.95 -59.18
CA GLN A 52 17.36 45.13 -58.78
C GLN A 52 17.30 43.80 -59.56
N ALA A 53 17.66 43.83 -60.85
CA ALA A 53 17.77 42.61 -61.65
C ALA A 53 18.87 41.67 -61.11
N GLN A 54 20.02 42.22 -60.71
CA GLN A 54 21.14 41.45 -60.17
C GLN A 54 20.86 40.88 -58.76
N ALA A 55 20.12 41.62 -57.93
CA ALA A 55 19.64 41.14 -56.63
C ALA A 55 18.60 40.01 -56.78
N LEU A 56 17.66 40.14 -57.72
CA LEU A 56 16.70 39.08 -58.04
C LEU A 56 17.40 37.82 -58.54
N GLU A 57 18.39 37.96 -59.43
CA GLU A 57 19.11 36.81 -59.99
C GLU A 57 19.94 36.08 -58.92
N THR A 58 20.58 36.83 -58.02
CA THR A 58 21.29 36.24 -56.88
C THR A 58 20.32 35.48 -55.96
N LYS A 59 19.15 36.07 -55.67
CA LYS A 59 18.11 35.42 -54.87
C LYS A 59 17.55 34.16 -55.54
N LYS A 60 17.41 34.15 -56.87
CA LYS A 60 17.01 32.94 -57.63
C LYS A 60 18.04 31.82 -57.47
N VAL A 61 19.33 32.12 -57.53
CA VAL A 61 20.40 31.13 -57.32
C VAL A 61 20.37 30.59 -55.88
N GLU A 62 20.27 31.46 -54.88
CA GLU A 62 20.14 31.06 -53.47
C GLU A 62 18.89 30.21 -53.22
N TYR A 63 17.75 30.61 -53.79
CA TYR A 63 16.51 29.86 -53.73
C TYR A 63 16.66 28.46 -54.34
N LYS A 64 17.19 28.33 -55.57
CA LYS A 64 17.36 27.03 -56.22
C LYS A 64 18.31 26.12 -55.42
N ALA A 65 19.37 26.69 -54.85
CA ALA A 65 20.29 25.95 -53.97
C ALA A 65 19.60 25.50 -52.66
N ALA A 66 18.74 26.33 -52.08
CA ALA A 66 17.95 25.98 -50.90
C ALA A 66 16.92 24.87 -51.20
N ILE A 67 16.24 24.93 -52.34
CA ILE A 67 15.33 23.85 -52.80
C ILE A 67 16.11 22.55 -53.01
N ASP A 68 17.30 22.59 -53.62
CA ASP A 68 18.16 21.41 -53.79
C ASP A 68 18.58 20.77 -52.47
N ALA A 69 18.78 21.58 -51.42
CA ALA A 69 19.12 21.08 -50.09
C ALA A 69 17.97 20.27 -49.45
N LEU A 70 16.71 20.54 -49.82
CA LEU A 70 15.54 19.81 -49.31
C LEU A 70 15.45 18.36 -49.83
N ALA A 71 16.21 18.00 -50.87
CA ALA A 71 16.40 16.60 -51.26
C ALA A 71 17.41 15.83 -50.39
N LYS A 72 18.20 16.50 -49.55
CA LYS A 72 19.36 15.88 -48.88
C LYS A 72 19.47 16.20 -47.39
N SER A 73 18.39 16.12 -46.63
CA SER A 73 18.51 16.23 -45.17
C SER A 73 18.96 14.90 -44.53
N GLU A 74 19.75 15.01 -43.45
CA GLU A 74 20.71 14.02 -42.92
C GLU A 74 20.11 12.71 -42.33
N GLN A 75 18.81 12.43 -42.49
CA GLN A 75 18.14 11.26 -41.87
C GLN A 75 17.52 10.23 -42.84
N ALA A 76 17.96 10.23 -44.11
CA ALA A 76 17.65 9.26 -45.19
C ALA A 76 16.33 9.44 -45.98
N ASN A 77 16.46 9.26 -47.31
CA ASN A 77 15.56 9.59 -48.43
C ASN A 77 15.24 11.09 -48.64
N PRO A 78 15.17 11.57 -49.89
CA PRO A 78 14.82 12.97 -50.19
C PRO A 78 13.39 13.30 -49.72
N PHE A 79 13.22 14.41 -49.00
CA PHE A 79 11.90 14.85 -48.48
C PHE A 79 11.01 15.43 -49.57
N LEU A 80 11.60 16.12 -50.53
CA LEU A 80 10.97 16.46 -51.78
C LEU A 80 11.46 15.53 -52.88
N SER A 81 10.54 15.02 -53.69
CA SER A 81 10.89 14.23 -54.88
C SER A 81 11.64 15.09 -55.89
N ALA A 82 12.38 14.44 -56.80
CA ALA A 82 13.08 15.14 -57.87
C ALA A 82 12.11 16.02 -58.70
N ALA A 83 10.89 15.55 -58.94
CA ALA A 83 9.85 16.29 -59.65
C ALA A 83 9.37 17.53 -58.87
N GLN A 84 9.16 17.41 -57.56
CA GLN A 84 8.79 18.55 -56.71
C GLN A 84 9.91 19.59 -56.68
N ILE A 85 11.17 19.15 -56.60
CA ILE A 85 12.33 20.05 -56.68
C ILE A 85 12.39 20.79 -58.01
N GLU A 86 12.21 20.09 -59.13
CA GLU A 86 12.20 20.73 -60.46
C GLU A 86 11.02 21.70 -60.61
N ALA A 87 9.83 21.35 -60.10
CA ALA A 87 8.66 22.23 -60.12
C ALA A 87 8.89 23.51 -59.31
N TYR A 88 9.44 23.41 -58.09
CA TYR A 88 9.76 24.59 -57.27
C TYR A 88 10.89 25.42 -57.88
N LYS A 89 11.90 24.80 -58.50
CA LYS A 89 12.95 25.53 -59.24
C LYS A 89 12.39 26.30 -60.43
N ALA A 90 11.46 25.71 -61.18
CA ALA A 90 10.82 26.36 -62.33
C ALA A 90 10.00 27.60 -61.92
N MET A 91 9.46 27.65 -60.70
CA MET A 91 8.77 28.86 -60.18
C MET A 91 9.69 30.07 -60.05
N ALA A 92 11.00 29.86 -59.84
CA ALA A 92 11.98 30.94 -59.82
C ALA A 92 12.33 31.48 -61.22
N ASP A 93 11.99 30.73 -62.27
CA ASP A 93 12.24 31.11 -63.66
C ASP A 93 11.03 31.78 -64.34
N ALA A 94 9.93 31.95 -63.61
CA ALA A 94 8.75 32.67 -64.11
C ALA A 94 9.06 34.16 -64.37
N ASP A 95 8.54 34.69 -65.47
CA ASP A 95 8.80 36.05 -65.95
C ASP A 95 8.32 37.15 -64.96
N ASP A 96 7.39 36.84 -64.05
CA ASP A 96 6.75 37.76 -63.11
C ASP A 96 7.14 37.52 -61.63
N VAL A 97 8.23 36.79 -61.38
CA VAL A 97 8.67 36.47 -60.02
C VAL A 97 9.37 37.65 -59.34
N THR A 98 9.06 37.86 -58.05
CA THR A 98 9.71 38.88 -57.20
C THR A 98 10.49 38.20 -56.07
N VAL A 99 11.32 38.97 -55.36
CA VAL A 99 12.06 38.48 -54.18
C VAL A 99 11.09 37.96 -53.11
N GLU A 100 9.99 38.68 -52.85
CA GLU A 100 8.97 38.26 -51.88
C GLU A 100 8.29 36.95 -52.29
N LYS A 101 7.98 36.77 -53.59
CA LYS A 101 7.43 35.50 -54.10
C LYS A 101 8.40 34.35 -53.92
N LEU A 102 9.71 34.56 -54.10
CA LEU A 102 10.73 33.51 -53.86
C LEU A 102 10.77 33.10 -52.39
N ASP A 103 10.66 34.05 -51.45
CA ASP A 103 10.60 33.74 -50.02
C ASP A 103 9.29 33.00 -49.65
N GLU A 104 8.15 33.37 -50.24
CA GLU A 104 6.87 32.65 -50.09
C GLU A 104 6.94 31.23 -50.65
N TYR A 105 7.54 31.03 -51.82
CA TYR A 105 7.71 29.71 -52.41
C TYR A 105 8.65 28.83 -51.58
N LEU A 106 9.73 29.42 -51.02
CA LEU A 106 10.64 28.69 -50.14
C LEU A 106 9.96 28.26 -48.84
N ALA A 107 9.12 29.12 -48.25
CA ALA A 107 8.31 28.75 -47.09
C ALA A 107 7.37 27.57 -47.40
N LYS A 108 6.64 27.63 -48.53
CA LYS A 108 5.77 26.52 -48.98
C LYS A 108 6.54 25.23 -49.23
N ALA A 109 7.72 25.30 -49.82
CA ALA A 109 8.58 24.14 -50.06
C ALA A 109 9.06 23.50 -48.74
N ASN A 110 9.44 24.31 -47.74
CA ASN A 110 9.83 23.83 -46.41
C ASN A 110 8.65 23.17 -45.68
N ASP A 111 7.46 23.76 -45.74
CA ASP A 111 6.25 23.19 -45.12
C ASP A 111 5.88 21.85 -45.77
N LEU A 112 5.96 21.75 -47.10
CA LEU A 112 5.74 20.50 -47.83
C LEU A 112 6.80 19.45 -47.46
N ALA A 113 8.08 19.82 -47.43
CA ALA A 113 9.17 18.92 -47.05
C ALA A 113 8.98 18.38 -45.62
N THR A 114 8.52 19.22 -44.69
CA THR A 114 8.21 18.81 -43.32
C THR A 114 7.04 17.83 -43.27
N ALA A 115 5.96 18.09 -44.01
CA ALA A 115 4.82 17.17 -44.09
C ALA A 115 5.20 15.81 -44.72
N MET A 116 6.07 15.83 -45.73
CA MET A 116 6.59 14.64 -46.41
C MET A 116 7.52 13.83 -45.50
N LEU A 117 8.35 14.49 -44.68
CA LEU A 117 9.16 13.85 -43.64
C LEU A 117 8.26 13.10 -42.65
N VAL A 118 7.20 13.74 -42.15
CA VAL A 118 6.24 13.09 -41.24
C VAL A 118 5.58 11.89 -41.89
N LEU A 119 5.14 12.01 -43.14
CA LEU A 119 4.54 10.90 -43.90
C LEU A 119 5.51 9.73 -44.08
N SER A 120 6.77 10.02 -44.41
CA SER A 120 7.82 9.03 -44.55
C SER A 120 8.13 8.33 -43.23
N GLN A 121 8.25 9.08 -42.13
CA GLN A 121 8.45 8.53 -40.78
C GLN A 121 7.28 7.64 -40.35
N ASN A 122 6.04 8.07 -40.64
CA ASN A 122 4.83 7.32 -40.33
C ASN A 122 4.77 5.98 -41.09
N ALA A 123 5.10 5.97 -42.38
CA ALA A 123 5.08 4.75 -43.19
C ALA A 123 6.26 3.80 -42.94
N SER A 124 7.43 4.34 -42.60
CA SER A 124 8.62 3.56 -42.24
C SER A 124 8.61 3.08 -40.78
N ASN A 125 7.60 3.46 -40.00
CA ASN A 125 7.64 3.31 -38.56
C ASN A 125 7.59 1.84 -38.12
N SER A 126 8.51 1.47 -37.24
CA SER A 126 8.57 0.13 -36.60
C SER A 126 7.29 -0.24 -35.85
N MET A 127 6.45 0.74 -35.51
CA MET A 127 5.18 0.53 -34.79
C MET A 127 4.16 -0.26 -35.61
N TYR A 128 4.05 -0.04 -36.93
CA TYR A 128 3.18 -0.87 -37.78
C TYR A 128 3.67 -2.32 -37.80
N GLU A 129 4.98 -2.52 -37.97
CA GLU A 129 5.56 -3.85 -37.93
C GLU A 129 5.31 -4.52 -36.57
N LYS A 130 5.47 -3.80 -35.45
CA LYS A 130 5.17 -4.30 -34.10
C LYS A 130 3.70 -4.70 -33.94
N LEU A 131 2.77 -3.90 -34.46
CA LEU A 131 1.34 -4.23 -34.50
C LEU A 131 1.10 -5.53 -35.28
N SER A 132 1.65 -5.63 -36.49
CA SER A 132 1.47 -6.79 -37.37
C SER A 132 2.15 -8.07 -36.87
N LYS A 133 3.26 -7.93 -36.13
CA LYS A 133 4.07 -9.01 -35.55
C LYS A 133 3.72 -9.27 -34.07
N SER A 134 2.66 -8.65 -33.55
CA SER A 134 2.22 -8.95 -32.19
C SER A 134 1.90 -10.44 -32.08
N MET A 135 2.59 -11.12 -31.17
CA MET A 135 2.44 -12.56 -30.97
C MET A 135 0.98 -12.95 -30.66
N TYR A 136 0.23 -12.08 -29.97
CA TYR A 136 -1.17 -12.34 -29.67
C TYR A 136 -2.04 -12.25 -30.94
N TYR A 137 -1.79 -11.25 -31.79
CA TYR A 137 -2.46 -11.09 -33.09
C TYR A 137 -2.20 -12.25 -34.06
N GLU A 138 -0.98 -12.78 -34.09
CA GLU A 138 -0.66 -13.89 -35.00
C GLU A 138 -1.27 -15.22 -34.52
N SER A 139 -1.25 -15.48 -33.20
CA SER A 139 -1.56 -16.80 -32.65
C SER A 139 -3.02 -17.04 -32.23
N LYS A 140 -3.78 -16.00 -31.85
CA LYS A 140 -5.16 -16.14 -31.33
C LYS A 140 -6.21 -15.41 -32.16
N VAL A 141 -5.80 -14.33 -32.81
CA VAL A 141 -6.70 -13.39 -33.48
C VAL A 141 -6.96 -13.79 -34.95
N SER A 142 -6.12 -14.64 -35.54
CA SER A 142 -6.27 -15.16 -36.91
C SER A 142 -7.51 -16.04 -37.14
N GLU A 143 -8.23 -16.43 -36.09
CA GLU A 143 -9.44 -17.25 -36.16
C GLU A 143 -10.75 -16.44 -36.12
N ALA A 144 -10.76 -15.23 -35.55
CA ALA A 144 -11.96 -14.39 -35.40
C ALA A 144 -12.30 -13.55 -36.66
N GLU A 145 -13.58 -13.38 -36.99
CA GLU A 145 -14.03 -12.74 -38.24
C GLU A 145 -13.84 -11.22 -38.24
N ASP A 146 -14.17 -10.54 -37.13
CA ASP A 146 -13.90 -9.11 -36.95
C ASP A 146 -12.40 -8.81 -36.99
N ALA A 147 -11.60 -9.69 -36.40
CA ALA A 147 -10.15 -9.60 -36.37
C ALA A 147 -9.49 -9.72 -37.76
N LYS A 148 -9.99 -10.62 -38.62
CA LYS A 148 -9.56 -10.70 -40.02
C LYS A 148 -9.90 -9.41 -40.77
N THR A 149 -11.07 -8.85 -40.51
CA THR A 149 -11.50 -7.56 -41.07
C THR A 149 -10.56 -6.44 -40.65
N TYR A 150 -10.22 -6.34 -39.36
CA TYR A 150 -9.27 -5.33 -38.87
C TYR A 150 -7.86 -5.51 -39.43
N LYS A 151 -7.36 -6.75 -39.55
CA LYS A 151 -6.06 -7.03 -40.17
C LYS A 151 -6.05 -6.62 -41.64
N ALA A 152 -7.14 -6.87 -42.37
CA ALA A 152 -7.29 -6.46 -43.75
C ALA A 152 -7.29 -4.94 -43.88
N GLN A 153 -8.10 -4.22 -43.07
CA GLN A 153 -8.15 -2.76 -43.05
C GLN A 153 -6.80 -2.13 -42.70
N LEU A 154 -6.07 -2.69 -41.73
CA LEU A 154 -4.74 -2.20 -41.33
C LEU A 154 -3.71 -2.43 -42.45
N SER A 155 -3.75 -3.60 -43.11
CA SER A 155 -2.88 -3.91 -44.24
C SER A 155 -3.20 -3.09 -45.48
N GLU A 156 -4.49 -2.79 -45.71
CA GLU A 156 -4.97 -1.94 -46.79
C GLU A 156 -4.48 -0.50 -46.58
N ALA A 157 -4.69 0.07 -45.38
CA ALA A 157 -4.19 1.41 -45.04
C ALA A 157 -2.67 1.55 -45.20
N LYS A 158 -1.90 0.51 -44.83
CA LYS A 158 -0.45 0.48 -45.07
C LYS A 158 -0.11 0.43 -46.56
N THR A 159 -0.82 -0.40 -47.32
CA THR A 159 -0.58 -0.55 -48.76
C THR A 159 -0.92 0.75 -49.49
N GLU A 160 -1.99 1.43 -49.11
CA GLU A 160 -2.35 2.76 -49.64
C GLU A 160 -1.30 3.83 -49.30
N ALA A 161 -0.77 3.84 -48.08
CA ALA A 161 0.29 4.76 -47.68
C ALA A 161 1.61 4.49 -48.40
N ASP A 162 2.04 3.22 -48.47
CA ASP A 162 3.23 2.79 -49.20
C ASP A 162 3.10 3.12 -50.70
N ALA A 163 1.92 2.88 -51.29
CA ALA A 163 1.63 3.20 -52.68
C ALA A 163 1.69 4.71 -52.92
N ALA A 164 1.08 5.53 -52.06
CA ALA A 164 1.11 6.99 -52.16
C ALA A 164 2.54 7.55 -52.07
N ILE A 165 3.38 6.99 -51.20
CA ILE A 165 4.81 7.38 -51.06
C ILE A 165 5.64 6.89 -52.25
N ALA A 166 5.40 5.66 -52.71
CA ALA A 166 6.09 5.10 -53.87
C ALA A 166 5.71 5.85 -55.16
N GLU A 167 4.48 6.35 -55.26
CA GLU A 167 3.99 7.12 -56.39
C GLU A 167 4.49 8.57 -56.33
N SER A 168 4.51 9.20 -55.15
CA SER A 168 5.11 10.54 -54.96
C SER A 168 6.62 10.58 -55.22
N THR A 169 7.31 9.45 -55.07
CA THR A 169 8.75 9.31 -55.35
C THR A 169 9.07 8.92 -56.80
N LYS A 170 8.06 8.49 -57.60
CA LYS A 170 8.23 8.02 -58.99
C LYS A 170 7.56 8.89 -60.06
N SER A 171 6.62 9.78 -59.70
CA SER A 171 5.75 10.52 -60.64
C SER A 171 5.79 12.05 -60.44
N ASP A 172 5.57 12.80 -61.52
CA ASP A 172 5.53 14.27 -61.56
C ASP A 172 4.30 14.92 -60.89
N SER A 173 3.26 14.18 -60.46
CA SER A 173 1.93 14.81 -60.26
C SER A 173 1.08 14.40 -59.04
N THR A 174 1.59 13.62 -58.08
CA THR A 174 0.89 13.17 -56.85
C THR A 174 0.42 14.23 -55.85
N LEU A 175 1.43 14.76 -55.15
CA LEU A 175 1.33 15.48 -53.88
C LEU A 175 2.06 16.82 -54.02
N THR A 176 1.41 17.80 -54.60
CA THR A 176 2.03 19.09 -54.95
C THR A 176 1.81 20.16 -53.87
N SER A 177 0.98 19.86 -52.87
CA SER A 177 0.59 20.79 -51.80
C SER A 177 0.65 20.16 -50.42
N LYS A 178 0.85 20.99 -49.40
CA LYS A 178 0.85 20.58 -48.00
C LYS A 178 -0.49 19.95 -47.61
N GLU A 179 -1.60 20.50 -48.10
CA GLU A 179 -2.95 19.98 -47.81
C GLU A 179 -3.14 18.53 -48.26
N GLN A 180 -2.58 18.16 -49.41
CA GLN A 180 -2.65 16.78 -49.91
C GLN A 180 -1.83 15.81 -49.04
N VAL A 181 -0.65 16.23 -48.59
CA VAL A 181 0.21 15.42 -47.71
C VAL A 181 -0.39 15.31 -46.31
N ASP A 182 -0.93 16.41 -45.77
CA ASP A 182 -1.63 16.42 -44.48
C ASP A 182 -2.87 15.53 -44.50
N ALA A 183 -3.63 15.52 -45.60
CA ALA A 183 -4.80 14.64 -45.75
C ALA A 183 -4.42 13.16 -45.73
N LEU A 184 -3.28 12.79 -46.32
CA LEU A 184 -2.75 11.41 -46.25
C LEU A 184 -2.24 11.09 -44.85
N ASN A 185 -1.50 11.99 -44.21
CA ASN A 185 -1.07 11.83 -42.82
C ASN A 185 -2.26 11.64 -41.88
N ALA A 186 -3.35 12.40 -42.06
CA ALA A 186 -4.57 12.26 -41.27
C ALA A 186 -5.23 10.89 -41.46
N LYS A 187 -5.34 10.38 -42.70
CA LYS A 187 -5.86 9.03 -42.97
C LYS A 187 -4.99 7.94 -42.36
N PHE A 188 -3.67 8.11 -42.40
CA PHE A 188 -2.74 7.17 -41.78
C PHE A 188 -2.89 7.15 -40.26
N ASP A 189 -2.86 8.32 -39.62
CA ASP A 189 -3.05 8.48 -38.17
C ASP A 189 -4.39 7.87 -37.73
N GLU A 190 -5.46 8.14 -38.46
CA GLU A 190 -6.79 7.58 -38.19
C GLU A 190 -6.80 6.05 -38.25
N SER A 191 -6.22 5.47 -39.31
CA SER A 191 -6.15 4.02 -39.50
C SER A 191 -5.30 3.34 -38.44
N TYR A 192 -4.15 3.95 -38.10
CA TYR A 192 -3.27 3.46 -37.05
C TYR A 192 -3.94 3.48 -35.67
N ASN A 193 -4.62 4.58 -35.32
CA ASN A 193 -5.33 4.72 -34.05
C ASN A 193 -6.49 3.71 -33.95
N LYS A 194 -7.26 3.51 -35.02
CA LYS A 194 -8.30 2.47 -35.09
C LYS A 194 -7.71 1.07 -34.91
N GLY A 195 -6.55 0.81 -35.53
CA GLY A 195 -5.81 -0.45 -35.37
C GLY A 195 -5.40 -0.71 -33.91
N LEU A 196 -4.88 0.30 -33.22
CA LEU A 196 -4.54 0.21 -31.80
C LEU A 196 -5.76 -0.10 -30.93
N VAL A 197 -6.86 0.64 -31.09
CA VAL A 197 -8.09 0.37 -30.32
C VAL A 197 -8.65 -1.02 -30.60
N SER A 198 -8.54 -1.49 -31.85
CA SER A 198 -8.90 -2.87 -32.18
C SER A 198 -8.09 -3.89 -31.40
N ILE A 199 -6.81 -3.65 -31.08
CA ILE A 199 -6.00 -4.56 -30.25
C ILE A 199 -6.69 -4.76 -28.91
N LEU A 200 -6.98 -3.67 -28.23
CA LEU A 200 -7.55 -3.70 -26.90
C LEU A 200 -8.94 -4.35 -26.90
N ASN A 201 -9.75 -4.01 -27.91
CA ASN A 201 -11.07 -4.59 -28.09
C ASN A 201 -11.00 -6.11 -28.37
N VAL A 202 -10.00 -6.57 -29.12
CA VAL A 202 -9.76 -8.00 -29.39
C VAL A 202 -9.20 -8.71 -28.16
N VAL A 203 -8.33 -8.08 -27.38
CA VAL A 203 -7.87 -8.66 -26.12
C VAL A 203 -9.04 -8.81 -25.14
N LEU A 204 -9.95 -7.84 -25.07
CA LEU A 204 -11.15 -7.91 -24.22
C LEU A 204 -12.17 -8.93 -24.70
N ASN A 205 -12.46 -8.98 -26.01
CA ASN A 205 -13.55 -9.80 -26.57
C ASN A 205 -13.09 -11.17 -27.09
N GLY A 206 -11.83 -11.30 -27.53
CA GLY A 206 -11.23 -12.59 -27.93
C GLY A 206 -11.04 -13.55 -26.75
N LEU A 207 -11.22 -13.06 -25.52
CA LEU A 207 -11.35 -13.88 -24.32
C LEU A 207 -12.74 -14.51 -24.14
N ASN A 208 -13.71 -14.16 -24.98
CA ASN A 208 -15.08 -14.71 -24.88
C ASN A 208 -15.31 -15.96 -25.73
N ASP A 209 -14.42 -16.29 -26.68
CA ASP A 209 -14.59 -17.48 -27.51
C ASP A 209 -13.28 -18.27 -27.61
N VAL A 210 -13.35 -19.55 -27.25
CA VAL A 210 -12.29 -20.58 -27.37
C VAL A 210 -11.16 -20.52 -26.32
N THR A 211 -11.41 -21.15 -25.16
CA THR A 211 -10.40 -21.83 -24.31
C THR A 211 -9.29 -21.00 -23.63
N ALA A 212 -9.23 -19.68 -23.79
CA ALA A 212 -8.29 -18.82 -23.06
C ALA A 212 -8.89 -18.37 -21.71
N PRO A 213 -8.20 -18.56 -20.58
CA PRO A 213 -8.71 -18.12 -19.28
C PRO A 213 -8.83 -16.59 -19.25
N VAL A 214 -9.98 -16.11 -18.75
CA VAL A 214 -10.26 -14.68 -18.52
C VAL A 214 -9.15 -14.11 -17.63
N VAL A 215 -8.51 -13.04 -18.08
CA VAL A 215 -7.58 -12.25 -17.25
C VAL A 215 -8.33 -11.80 -15.99
N ASN A 216 -7.66 -11.72 -14.84
CA ASN A 216 -8.30 -11.38 -13.57
C ASN A 216 -9.15 -10.09 -13.66
N ALA A 217 -10.26 -9.98 -12.91
CA ALA A 217 -11.19 -8.85 -12.97
C ALA A 217 -10.53 -7.46 -12.84
N VAL A 218 -9.44 -7.33 -12.08
CA VAL A 218 -8.68 -6.07 -12.01
C VAL A 218 -8.08 -5.68 -13.37
N VAL A 219 -7.50 -6.65 -14.09
CA VAL A 219 -6.88 -6.43 -15.41
C VAL A 219 -7.95 -6.13 -16.44
N THR A 220 -9.06 -6.87 -16.42
CA THR A 220 -10.22 -6.59 -17.26
C THR A 220 -10.78 -5.18 -17.02
N SER A 221 -10.81 -4.73 -15.76
CA SER A 221 -11.28 -3.39 -15.41
C SER A 221 -10.40 -2.31 -16.00
N TYR A 222 -9.08 -2.45 -15.91
CA TYR A 222 -8.13 -1.54 -16.53
C TYR A 222 -8.23 -1.53 -18.06
N TYR A 223 -8.36 -2.70 -18.70
CA TYR A 223 -8.54 -2.78 -20.15
C TYR A 223 -9.83 -2.08 -20.61
N ASN A 224 -10.94 -2.25 -19.88
CA ASN A 224 -12.19 -1.56 -20.18
C ASN A 224 -12.08 -0.04 -19.99
N ASP A 225 -11.40 0.42 -18.94
CA ASP A 225 -11.14 1.84 -18.71
C ASP A 225 -10.32 2.46 -19.85
N LEU A 226 -9.23 1.78 -20.23
CA LEU A 226 -8.38 2.19 -21.35
C LEU A 226 -9.15 2.20 -22.68
N LEU A 227 -10.05 1.25 -22.90
CA LEU A 227 -10.89 1.19 -24.11
C LEU A 227 -11.86 2.37 -24.16
N ASN A 228 -12.50 2.69 -23.03
CA ASN A 228 -13.37 3.86 -22.93
C ASN A 228 -12.59 5.15 -23.19
N LYS A 229 -11.43 5.33 -22.53
CA LYS A 229 -10.54 6.48 -22.72
C LYS A 229 -10.12 6.62 -24.20
N ALA A 230 -9.79 5.52 -24.86
CA ALA A 230 -9.43 5.53 -26.27
C ALA A 230 -10.60 5.89 -27.19
N ASN A 231 -11.80 5.34 -26.93
CA ASN A 231 -13.01 5.65 -27.69
C ASN A 231 -13.43 7.13 -27.54
N GLU A 232 -13.31 7.70 -26.35
CA GLU A 232 -13.57 9.12 -26.10
C GLU A 232 -12.61 10.02 -26.89
N GLN A 233 -11.32 9.67 -26.96
CA GLN A 233 -10.33 10.40 -27.76
C GLN A 233 -10.62 10.34 -29.27
N LEU A 234 -11.23 9.25 -29.73
CA LEU A 234 -11.61 9.06 -31.14
C LEU A 234 -13.01 9.60 -31.49
N ALA A 235 -13.77 10.14 -30.54
CA ALA A 235 -15.13 10.61 -30.77
C ALA A 235 -15.23 11.99 -31.48
N SER A 236 -14.12 12.73 -31.61
CA SER A 236 -14.09 14.08 -32.20
C SER A 236 -13.62 14.10 -33.67
N GLU A 237 -13.93 15.16 -34.42
CA GLU A 237 -13.51 15.33 -35.82
C GLU A 237 -11.97 15.36 -36.02
N THR A 238 -11.19 15.62 -34.96
CA THR A 238 -9.72 15.55 -34.98
C THR A 238 -9.17 14.21 -34.48
N ALA A 239 -10.03 13.20 -34.23
CA ALA A 239 -9.77 11.87 -33.66
C ALA A 239 -8.30 11.41 -33.66
N LYS A 240 -7.58 11.66 -32.56
CA LYS A 240 -6.23 11.17 -32.34
C LYS A 240 -6.08 10.61 -30.94
N LEU A 241 -5.41 9.47 -30.83
CA LEU A 241 -4.96 8.97 -29.54
C LEU A 241 -3.78 9.81 -29.04
N THR A 242 -3.78 10.07 -27.73
CA THR A 242 -2.61 10.63 -27.05
C THR A 242 -1.46 9.62 -27.05
N ASP A 243 -0.21 10.10 -26.97
CA ASP A 243 0.96 9.22 -26.92
C ASP A 243 0.95 8.32 -25.68
N GLU A 244 0.38 8.80 -24.56
CA GLU A 244 0.14 7.99 -23.36
C GLU A 244 -0.80 6.82 -23.66
N THR A 245 -1.98 7.09 -24.23
CA THR A 245 -2.94 6.02 -24.56
C THR A 245 -2.39 5.02 -25.58
N LYS A 246 -1.60 5.48 -26.56
CA LYS A 246 -0.92 4.58 -27.50
C LYS A 246 0.09 3.67 -26.78
N ALA A 247 0.89 4.24 -25.88
CA ALA A 247 1.88 3.50 -25.12
C ALA A 247 1.21 2.46 -24.21
N ASP A 248 0.12 2.82 -23.53
CA ASP A 248 -0.62 1.92 -22.66
C ASP A 248 -1.23 0.74 -23.44
N ILE A 249 -1.82 0.99 -24.62
CA ILE A 249 -2.36 -0.09 -25.47
C ILE A 249 -1.25 -1.04 -25.94
N MET A 250 -0.09 -0.50 -26.33
CA MET A 250 1.04 -1.32 -26.74
C MET A 250 1.63 -2.13 -25.58
N MET A 251 1.65 -1.56 -24.37
CA MET A 251 2.05 -2.29 -23.18
C MET A 251 1.08 -3.44 -22.87
N VAL A 252 -0.24 -3.22 -22.96
CA VAL A 252 -1.23 -4.30 -22.85
C VAL A 252 -0.91 -5.44 -23.83
N ASN A 253 -0.63 -5.09 -25.09
CA ASN A 253 -0.28 -6.07 -26.12
C ASN A 253 0.96 -6.88 -25.77
N ASP A 254 2.01 -6.22 -25.26
CA ASP A 254 3.28 -6.85 -24.96
C ASP A 254 3.20 -7.74 -23.70
N SER A 255 2.35 -7.38 -22.74
CA SER A 255 2.20 -8.05 -21.44
C SER A 255 1.12 -9.12 -21.38
N VAL A 256 0.20 -9.18 -22.36
CA VAL A 256 -1.02 -10.00 -22.30
C VAL A 256 -0.75 -11.48 -21.99
N ASN A 257 0.26 -12.09 -22.62
CA ASN A 257 0.57 -13.51 -22.43
C ASN A 257 1.04 -13.79 -21.00
N THR A 258 1.93 -12.96 -20.45
CA THR A 258 2.40 -13.07 -19.07
C THR A 258 1.25 -12.89 -18.09
N LEU A 259 0.38 -11.90 -18.34
CA LEU A 259 -0.78 -11.63 -17.49
C LEU A 259 -1.82 -12.76 -17.50
N VAL A 260 -2.03 -13.42 -18.64
CA VAL A 260 -2.89 -14.61 -18.72
C VAL A 260 -2.32 -15.73 -17.85
N VAL A 261 -1.02 -16.02 -17.95
CA VAL A 261 -0.36 -17.05 -17.13
C VAL A 261 -0.43 -16.69 -15.63
N ALA A 262 -0.13 -15.44 -15.27
CA ALA A 262 -0.21 -14.98 -13.90
C ALA A 262 -1.64 -15.04 -13.35
N SER A 263 -2.64 -14.64 -14.16
CA SER A 263 -4.06 -14.69 -13.77
C SER A 263 -4.53 -16.13 -13.50
N VAL A 264 -4.04 -17.11 -14.28
CA VAL A 264 -4.29 -18.53 -14.00
C VAL A 264 -3.73 -18.93 -12.65
N LYS A 265 -2.48 -18.58 -12.35
CA LYS A 265 -1.85 -18.91 -11.06
C LYS A 265 -2.59 -18.28 -9.87
N VAL A 266 -3.04 -17.02 -10.02
CA VAL A 266 -3.84 -16.33 -9.00
C VAL A 266 -5.15 -17.06 -8.77
N LYS A 267 -5.84 -17.44 -9.85
CA LYS A 267 -7.09 -18.18 -9.78
C LYS A 267 -6.87 -19.54 -9.10
N GLU A 268 -5.88 -20.31 -9.52
CA GLU A 268 -5.53 -21.59 -8.90
C GLU A 268 -5.23 -21.45 -7.40
N PHE A 269 -4.50 -20.40 -7.03
CA PHE A 269 -4.19 -20.10 -5.63
C PHE A 269 -5.43 -19.70 -4.83
N ALA A 270 -6.31 -18.86 -5.39
CA ALA A 270 -7.57 -18.44 -4.76
C ALA A 270 -8.55 -19.62 -4.63
N ASP A 271 -8.72 -20.43 -5.67
CA ASP A 271 -9.57 -21.63 -5.67
C ASP A 271 -9.07 -22.66 -4.65
N SER A 272 -7.74 -22.81 -4.50
CA SER A 272 -7.12 -23.67 -3.48
C SER A 272 -7.24 -23.11 -2.06
N ASN A 273 -7.60 -21.83 -1.92
CA ASN A 273 -7.65 -21.10 -0.65
C ASN A 273 -8.89 -20.21 -0.58
N MET A 274 -10.08 -20.77 -0.80
CA MET A 274 -11.34 -20.01 -0.80
C MET A 274 -11.55 -19.15 0.46
N ASP A 275 -11.02 -19.60 1.61
CA ASP A 275 -11.11 -18.91 2.90
C ASP A 275 -9.89 -18.03 3.20
N ILE A 276 -9.04 -17.71 2.23
CA ILE A 276 -7.75 -17.03 2.46
C ILE A 276 -7.91 -15.76 3.29
N LYS A 277 -8.95 -14.97 3.05
CA LYS A 277 -9.24 -13.75 3.83
C LYS A 277 -9.46 -14.04 5.31
N VAL A 278 -10.25 -15.08 5.61
CA VAL A 278 -10.56 -15.48 6.99
C VAL A 278 -9.29 -16.01 7.65
N VAL A 279 -8.59 -16.93 6.99
CA VAL A 279 -7.36 -17.54 7.51
C VAL A 279 -6.25 -16.50 7.73
N VAL A 280 -6.09 -15.54 6.81
CA VAL A 280 -5.14 -14.42 6.99
C VAL A 280 -5.51 -13.61 8.22
N ASN A 281 -6.78 -13.26 8.42
CA ASN A 281 -7.20 -12.52 9.62
C ASN A 281 -6.95 -13.31 10.92
N GLU A 282 -7.20 -14.62 10.92
CA GLU A 282 -6.91 -15.51 12.06
C GLU A 282 -5.39 -15.59 12.36
N ILE A 283 -4.56 -15.65 11.32
CA ILE A 283 -3.09 -15.58 11.44
C ILE A 283 -2.66 -14.22 12.05
N LEU A 284 -3.23 -13.11 11.57
CA LEU A 284 -2.88 -11.77 12.05
C LEU A 284 -3.32 -11.56 13.51
N ALA A 285 -4.43 -12.17 13.94
CA ALA A 285 -4.90 -12.12 15.32
C ALA A 285 -4.05 -12.95 16.29
N ASN A 286 -3.46 -14.07 15.84
CA ASN A 286 -2.76 -15.02 16.72
C ASN A 286 -1.48 -14.41 17.33
N SER A 287 -1.46 -14.19 18.65
CA SER A 287 -0.37 -13.51 19.37
C SER A 287 0.94 -14.31 19.40
N LEU A 288 0.88 -15.61 19.12
CA LEU A 288 2.03 -16.50 19.08
C LEU A 288 2.77 -16.47 17.75
N ILE A 289 2.26 -15.76 16.75
CA ILE A 289 2.95 -15.51 15.48
C ILE A 289 3.73 -14.20 15.57
N ALA A 290 4.99 -14.20 15.11
CA ALA A 290 5.85 -13.03 15.19
C ALA A 290 5.29 -11.84 14.38
N GLN A 291 5.41 -10.63 14.92
CA GLN A 291 4.87 -9.43 14.28
C GLN A 291 5.47 -9.18 12.89
N GLU A 292 6.78 -9.39 12.72
CA GLU A 292 7.45 -9.25 11.42
C GLU A 292 6.84 -10.16 10.34
N ASP A 293 6.47 -11.39 10.73
CA ASP A 293 5.84 -12.34 9.83
C ASP A 293 4.42 -11.91 9.43
N LYS A 294 3.66 -11.37 10.40
CA LYS A 294 2.32 -10.80 10.18
C LYS A 294 2.37 -9.60 9.24
N ASP A 295 3.30 -8.68 9.48
CA ASP A 295 3.47 -7.47 8.66
C ASP A 295 3.83 -7.85 7.22
N THR A 296 4.69 -8.86 7.05
CA THR A 296 5.07 -9.40 5.74
C THR A 296 3.87 -10.03 5.04
N LEU A 297 3.11 -10.90 5.72
CA LEU A 297 1.91 -11.52 5.15
C LEU A 297 0.88 -10.47 4.73
N LYS A 298 0.61 -9.51 5.62
CA LYS A 298 -0.34 -8.42 5.38
C LYS A 298 0.08 -7.60 4.16
N THR A 299 1.36 -7.25 4.05
CA THR A 299 1.89 -6.47 2.92
C THR A 299 1.62 -7.16 1.58
N TYR A 300 1.93 -8.45 1.45
CA TYR A 300 1.70 -9.17 0.20
C TYR A 300 0.23 -9.49 -0.05
N TYR A 301 -0.54 -9.77 1.00
CA TYR A 301 -1.97 -10.00 0.89
C TYR A 301 -2.70 -8.73 0.42
N ASP A 302 -2.44 -7.57 1.04
CA ASP A 302 -3.09 -6.31 0.68
C ASP A 302 -2.84 -5.96 -0.79
N LYS A 303 -1.58 -6.10 -1.23
CA LYS A 303 -1.16 -5.87 -2.63
C LYS A 303 -1.93 -6.71 -3.65
N LEU A 304 -2.38 -7.92 -3.27
CA LEU A 304 -3.02 -8.90 -4.15
C LEU A 304 -4.51 -9.08 -3.86
N SER A 305 -5.03 -8.43 -2.81
CA SER A 305 -6.37 -8.67 -2.26
C SER A 305 -7.48 -8.45 -3.29
N SER A 306 -7.43 -7.35 -4.06
CA SER A 306 -8.39 -7.08 -5.15
C SER A 306 -8.41 -8.22 -6.17
N SER A 307 -7.25 -8.77 -6.53
CA SER A 307 -7.17 -9.91 -7.45
C SER A 307 -7.66 -11.22 -6.86
N LEU A 308 -7.26 -11.53 -5.63
CA LEU A 308 -7.64 -12.76 -4.95
C LEU A 308 -9.15 -12.80 -4.69
N GLU A 309 -9.76 -11.65 -4.43
CA GLU A 309 -11.21 -11.48 -4.25
C GLU A 309 -11.96 -11.28 -5.57
N ASN A 310 -11.25 -11.32 -6.71
CA ASN A 310 -11.79 -11.08 -8.06
C ASN A 310 -12.64 -9.80 -8.16
N LYS A 311 -12.17 -8.72 -7.52
CA LYS A 311 -12.82 -7.41 -7.50
C LYS A 311 -12.30 -6.54 -8.63
N ALA A 312 -13.20 -5.76 -9.24
CA ALA A 312 -12.83 -4.72 -10.19
C ALA A 312 -12.04 -3.60 -9.48
N ASP A 313 -10.86 -3.27 -10.01
CA ASP A 313 -9.98 -2.21 -9.50
C ASP A 313 -9.05 -1.76 -10.62
N VAL A 314 -9.33 -0.58 -11.20
CA VAL A 314 -8.59 -0.04 -12.36
C VAL A 314 -7.13 0.25 -11.99
N ALA A 315 -6.89 0.82 -10.81
CA ALA A 315 -5.54 1.19 -10.38
C ALA A 315 -4.67 -0.04 -10.13
N ALA A 316 -5.23 -1.08 -9.48
CA ALA A 316 -4.54 -2.35 -9.32
C ALA A 316 -4.28 -3.03 -10.68
N GLY A 317 -5.27 -3.00 -11.58
CA GLY A 317 -5.12 -3.54 -12.94
C GLY A 317 -4.01 -2.85 -13.73
N GLU A 318 -3.95 -1.52 -13.70
CA GLU A 318 -2.91 -0.72 -14.35
C GLU A 318 -1.52 -1.08 -13.82
N MET A 319 -1.36 -1.16 -12.48
CA MET A 319 -0.10 -1.55 -11.86
C MET A 319 0.37 -2.93 -12.31
N TYR A 320 -0.54 -3.90 -12.42
CA TYR A 320 -0.18 -5.26 -12.81
C TYR A 320 0.20 -5.35 -14.28
N VAL A 321 -0.46 -4.59 -15.16
CA VAL A 321 -0.10 -4.54 -16.57
C VAL A 321 1.27 -3.90 -16.77
N LYS A 322 1.56 -2.84 -16.01
CA LYS A 322 2.87 -2.16 -16.05
C LYS A 322 4.02 -3.05 -15.58
N ASP A 323 3.77 -3.95 -14.65
CA ASP A 323 4.81 -4.82 -14.07
C ASP A 323 4.27 -6.22 -13.74
N ALA A 324 4.01 -6.99 -14.80
CA ALA A 324 3.47 -8.35 -14.70
C ALA A 324 4.43 -9.32 -13.98
N ASP A 325 5.75 -9.11 -14.14
CA ASP A 325 6.78 -9.92 -13.50
C ASP A 325 6.80 -9.69 -11.97
N MET A 326 6.68 -8.43 -11.52
CA MET A 326 6.56 -8.12 -10.09
C MET A 326 5.29 -8.73 -9.50
N TYR A 327 4.17 -8.73 -10.24
CA TYR A 327 2.93 -9.33 -9.78
C TYR A 327 3.07 -10.85 -9.54
N GLU A 328 3.70 -11.58 -10.47
CA GLU A 328 4.00 -13.00 -10.28
C GLU A 328 4.94 -13.26 -9.10
N ALA A 329 5.95 -12.39 -8.92
CA ALA A 329 6.85 -12.47 -7.79
C ALA A 329 6.14 -12.22 -6.44
N ASP A 330 5.22 -11.25 -6.39
CA ASP A 330 4.44 -10.96 -5.19
C ASP A 330 3.48 -12.11 -4.86
N LEU A 331 2.86 -12.77 -5.86
CA LEU A 331 2.04 -13.97 -5.63
C LEU A 331 2.86 -15.12 -5.06
N THR A 332 4.07 -15.34 -5.59
CA THR A 332 4.98 -16.38 -5.09
C THR A 332 5.34 -16.12 -3.62
N LYS A 333 5.70 -14.89 -3.28
CA LYS A 333 6.01 -14.51 -1.89
C LYS A 333 4.81 -14.63 -0.97
N LEU A 334 3.62 -14.25 -1.42
CA LEU A 334 2.38 -14.47 -0.67
C LEU A 334 2.17 -15.96 -0.42
N SER A 335 2.27 -16.78 -1.46
CA SER A 335 2.03 -18.23 -1.38
C SER A 335 2.95 -18.91 -0.37
N ASP A 336 4.25 -18.65 -0.47
CA ASP A 336 5.25 -19.22 0.45
C ASP A 336 5.00 -18.77 1.89
N LYS A 337 4.76 -17.46 2.10
CA LYS A 337 4.54 -16.90 3.43
C LYS A 337 3.25 -17.39 4.05
N TYR A 338 2.17 -17.41 3.28
CA TYR A 338 0.86 -17.88 3.71
C TYR A 338 0.89 -19.37 4.06
N ALA A 339 1.53 -20.22 3.26
CA ALA A 339 1.64 -21.65 3.55
C ALA A 339 2.34 -21.92 4.89
N ALA A 340 3.49 -21.27 5.12
CA ALA A 340 4.25 -21.41 6.36
C ALA A 340 3.44 -20.92 7.59
N LEU A 341 2.78 -19.77 7.47
CA LEU A 341 2.02 -19.19 8.58
C LEU A 341 0.68 -19.89 8.84
N LYS A 342 0.05 -20.45 7.82
CA LYS A 342 -1.14 -21.30 7.97
C LYS A 342 -0.83 -22.54 8.80
N GLU A 343 0.31 -23.19 8.53
CA GLU A 343 0.76 -24.34 9.31
C GLU A 343 1.09 -23.93 10.76
N GLN A 344 1.83 -22.83 10.94
CA GLN A 344 2.16 -22.32 12.28
C GLN A 344 0.89 -21.94 13.07
N HIS A 345 -0.07 -21.28 12.43
CA HIS A 345 -1.35 -20.93 13.04
C HIS A 345 -2.11 -22.19 13.47
N ALA A 346 -2.20 -23.22 12.62
CA ALA A 346 -2.87 -24.47 12.96
C ALA A 346 -2.29 -25.13 14.22
N LYS A 347 -0.96 -25.08 14.39
CA LYS A 347 -0.25 -25.63 15.56
C LYS A 347 -0.43 -24.79 16.83
N THR A 348 -0.61 -23.48 16.71
CA THR A 348 -0.59 -22.54 17.84
C THR A 348 -1.96 -22.03 18.27
N LYS A 349 -2.99 -22.12 17.41
CA LYS A 349 -4.32 -21.51 17.66
C LYS A 349 -4.97 -21.88 18.99
N ASN A 350 -4.86 -23.14 19.42
CA ASN A 350 -5.47 -23.58 20.68
C ASN A 350 -4.72 -23.01 21.90
N TYR A 351 -3.39 -22.87 21.80
CA TYR A 351 -2.58 -22.26 22.86
C TYR A 351 -2.82 -20.75 22.94
N ASP A 352 -2.93 -20.09 21.78
CA ASP A 352 -3.25 -18.66 21.70
C ASP A 352 -4.63 -18.34 22.30
N ALA A 353 -5.64 -19.18 22.03
CA ALA A 353 -6.96 -19.06 22.64
C ALA A 353 -6.90 -19.18 24.18
N ILE A 354 -6.18 -20.17 24.71
CA ILE A 354 -5.98 -20.34 26.17
C ILE A 354 -5.35 -19.09 26.81
N LEU A 355 -4.37 -18.48 26.14
CA LEU A 355 -3.69 -17.28 26.65
C LEU A 355 -4.56 -16.03 26.54
N SER A 356 -5.39 -15.95 25.50
CA SER A 356 -6.35 -14.87 25.32
C SER A 356 -7.44 -14.90 26.39
N ASP A 357 -7.93 -16.09 26.76
CA ASP A 357 -8.92 -16.28 27.82
C ASP A 357 -8.35 -16.00 29.24
N ALA A 358 -7.03 -16.07 29.41
CA ALA A 358 -6.34 -15.88 30.69
C ALA A 358 -6.10 -14.40 31.03
N GLU A 359 -7.17 -13.60 31.09
CA GLU A 359 -7.12 -12.13 31.19
C GLU A 359 -6.39 -11.60 32.45
N ALA A 360 -6.32 -12.37 33.55
CA ALA A 360 -5.75 -11.89 34.81
C ALA A 360 -4.21 -11.96 34.87
N LEU A 361 -3.58 -12.72 33.98
CA LEU A 361 -2.12 -12.79 33.89
C LEU A 361 -1.52 -11.40 33.65
N ASN A 362 -0.33 -11.14 34.21
CA ASN A 362 0.44 -9.96 33.83
C ASN A 362 1.27 -10.23 32.56
N ASP A 363 1.85 -9.18 31.96
CA ASP A 363 2.57 -9.28 30.70
C ASP A 363 3.78 -10.23 30.78
N ALA A 364 4.48 -10.26 31.92
CA ALA A 364 5.65 -11.11 32.11
C ALA A 364 5.29 -12.61 32.20
N GLN A 365 4.16 -12.91 32.87
CA GLN A 365 3.58 -14.26 32.93
C GLN A 365 3.07 -14.69 31.54
N ARG A 366 2.33 -13.82 30.84
CA ARG A 366 1.85 -14.09 29.47
C ARG A 366 3.00 -14.36 28.52
N GLN A 367 4.07 -13.58 28.58
CA GLN A 367 5.26 -13.78 27.74
C GLN A 367 5.89 -15.16 27.98
N THR A 368 6.04 -15.55 29.25
CA THR A 368 6.61 -16.86 29.61
C THR A 368 5.75 -18.01 29.09
N TYR A 369 4.43 -17.92 29.24
CA TYR A 369 3.52 -18.93 28.72
C TYR A 369 3.42 -18.91 27.19
N SER A 370 3.56 -17.75 26.54
CA SER A 370 3.67 -17.65 25.07
C SER A 370 4.91 -18.40 24.56
N ASP A 371 6.06 -18.24 25.20
CA ASP A 371 7.28 -18.95 24.81
C ASP A 371 7.15 -20.46 25.04
N GLN A 372 6.51 -20.87 26.14
CA GLN A 372 6.20 -22.28 26.40
C GLN A 372 5.19 -22.85 25.40
N ALA A 373 4.15 -22.09 25.03
CA ALA A 373 3.17 -22.47 24.01
C ALA A 373 3.83 -22.72 22.66
N LYS A 374 4.69 -21.81 22.22
CA LYS A 374 5.48 -21.97 20.97
C LYS A 374 6.33 -23.24 21.01
N LEU A 375 7.01 -23.49 22.13
CA LEU A 375 7.84 -24.69 22.30
C LEU A 375 7.01 -25.98 22.28
N ASN A 376 5.85 -25.98 22.92
CA ASN A 376 4.95 -27.13 22.96
C ASN A 376 4.36 -27.42 21.57
N ALA A 377 3.89 -26.38 20.88
CA ALA A 377 3.36 -26.47 19.52
C ALA A 377 4.39 -26.99 18.50
N GLN A 378 5.69 -26.74 18.71
CA GLN A 378 6.77 -27.31 17.88
C GLN A 378 7.02 -28.80 18.16
N LYS A 379 6.82 -29.24 19.41
CA LYS A 379 7.19 -30.59 19.86
C LYS A 379 6.09 -31.62 19.67
N SER A 380 4.82 -31.23 19.75
CA SER A 380 3.70 -32.16 19.75
C SER A 380 2.40 -31.49 19.34
N GLU A 381 1.63 -32.18 18.49
CA GLU A 381 0.24 -31.86 18.19
C GLU A 381 -0.74 -32.68 19.05
N ASP A 382 -0.24 -33.42 20.06
CA ASP A 382 -1.07 -34.23 20.96
C ASP A 382 -2.04 -33.32 21.76
N PRO A 383 -3.37 -33.53 21.64
CA PRO A 383 -4.37 -32.80 22.42
C PRO A 383 -4.09 -32.80 23.93
N LYS A 384 -3.47 -33.86 24.49
CA LYS A 384 -3.10 -33.91 25.90
C LYS A 384 -2.09 -32.83 26.29
N THR A 385 -1.21 -32.43 25.38
CA THR A 385 -0.24 -31.35 25.62
C THR A 385 -0.96 -30.00 25.76
N VAL A 386 -1.99 -29.78 24.93
CA VAL A 386 -2.86 -28.60 25.00
C VAL A 386 -3.65 -28.59 26.31
N GLU A 387 -4.23 -29.72 26.71
CA GLU A 387 -4.95 -29.85 27.98
C GLU A 387 -4.05 -29.58 29.20
N GLN A 388 -2.84 -30.13 29.21
CA GLN A 388 -1.86 -29.88 30.27
C GLN A 388 -1.46 -28.39 30.35
N PHE A 389 -1.23 -27.77 29.19
CA PHE A 389 -0.95 -26.34 29.12
C PHE A 389 -2.14 -25.50 29.62
N SER A 390 -3.36 -25.84 29.21
CA SER A 390 -4.60 -25.20 29.68
C SER A 390 -4.72 -25.27 31.20
N SER A 391 -4.50 -26.43 31.80
CA SER A 391 -4.54 -26.61 33.25
C SER A 391 -3.48 -25.76 33.97
N LEU A 392 -2.27 -25.68 33.41
CA LEU A 392 -1.18 -24.90 33.99
C LEU A 392 -1.49 -23.40 33.97
N VAL A 393 -1.90 -22.87 32.82
CA VAL A 393 -2.26 -21.46 32.64
C VAL A 393 -3.47 -21.10 33.52
N LYS A 394 -4.50 -21.94 33.52
CA LYS A 394 -5.71 -21.72 34.30
C LYS A 394 -5.42 -21.60 35.79
N THR A 395 -4.58 -22.48 36.35
CA THR A 395 -4.30 -22.46 37.79
C THR A 395 -3.63 -21.16 38.22
N VAL A 396 -2.67 -20.64 37.44
CA VAL A 396 -2.05 -19.34 37.75
C VAL A 396 -3.03 -18.19 37.50
N ASN A 397 -3.83 -18.24 36.44
CA ASN A 397 -4.83 -17.23 36.14
C ASN A 397 -5.88 -17.11 37.26
N ASP A 398 -6.43 -18.23 37.74
CA ASP A 398 -7.45 -18.25 38.80
C ASP A 398 -6.93 -17.65 40.12
N GLU A 399 -5.67 -17.90 40.48
CA GLU A 399 -5.04 -17.26 41.64
C GLU A 399 -4.75 -15.77 41.41
N MET A 400 -4.38 -15.38 40.18
CA MET A 400 -4.22 -13.97 39.82
C MET A 400 -5.57 -13.22 39.81
N VAL A 401 -6.67 -13.86 39.40
CA VAL A 401 -8.03 -13.33 39.54
C VAL A 401 -8.30 -13.07 41.02
N THR A 402 -8.08 -14.06 41.88
CA THR A 402 -8.29 -13.94 43.33
C THR A 402 -7.46 -12.80 43.95
N LEU A 403 -6.18 -12.68 43.56
CA LEU A 403 -5.32 -11.59 44.00
C LEU A 403 -5.88 -10.21 43.58
N ARG A 404 -6.25 -10.06 42.31
CA ARG A 404 -6.80 -8.81 41.76
C ARG A 404 -8.15 -8.46 42.39
N GLU A 405 -9.02 -9.43 42.63
CA GLU A 405 -10.30 -9.23 43.33
C GLU A 405 -10.08 -8.77 44.77
N ASN A 406 -9.16 -9.40 45.50
CA ASN A 406 -8.85 -9.01 46.88
C ASN A 406 -8.21 -7.63 46.95
N LEU A 407 -7.31 -7.28 46.02
CA LEU A 407 -6.77 -5.92 45.93
C LEU A 407 -7.86 -4.91 45.61
N SER A 408 -8.68 -5.16 44.59
CA SER A 408 -9.82 -4.30 44.22
C SER A 408 -10.76 -4.04 45.41
N LYS A 409 -11.01 -5.07 46.21
CA LYS A 409 -11.91 -4.98 47.37
C LYS A 409 -11.28 -4.31 48.59
N TYR A 410 -10.04 -4.64 48.93
CA TYR A 410 -9.47 -4.30 50.24
C TYR A 410 -8.34 -3.27 50.18
N GLU A 411 -7.70 -3.02 49.03
CA GLU A 411 -6.49 -2.19 48.95
C GLU A 411 -6.72 -0.78 49.50
N LYS A 412 -7.83 -0.14 49.13
CA LYS A 412 -8.15 1.20 49.63
C LYS A 412 -8.33 1.21 51.15
N GLU A 413 -9.09 0.27 51.67
CA GLU A 413 -9.38 0.20 53.10
C GLU A 413 -8.12 -0.15 53.90
N LEU A 414 -7.26 -1.02 53.36
CA LEU A 414 -5.95 -1.32 53.92
C LEU A 414 -5.04 -0.08 53.94
N LYS A 415 -5.03 0.73 52.88
CA LYS A 415 -4.29 2.01 52.85
C LYS A 415 -4.83 3.01 53.88
N ASP A 416 -6.14 3.10 54.04
CA ASP A 416 -6.75 3.97 55.06
C ASP A 416 -6.34 3.51 56.48
N LEU A 417 -6.29 2.20 56.73
CA LEU A 417 -5.87 1.61 58.01
C LEU A 417 -4.42 1.92 58.38
N LEU A 418 -3.52 2.10 57.41
CA LEU A 418 -2.13 2.51 57.68
C LEU A 418 -2.04 3.88 58.39
N THR A 419 -3.01 4.77 58.13
CA THR A 419 -3.09 6.09 58.76
C THR A 419 -3.84 6.11 60.08
N ASN A 420 -4.39 4.98 60.53
CA ASN A 420 -5.20 4.91 61.74
C ASN A 420 -4.32 4.90 63.01
N ASP A 421 -4.48 5.90 63.87
CA ASP A 421 -3.68 6.05 65.11
C ASP A 421 -3.92 4.95 66.15
N LYS A 422 -5.03 4.21 66.05
CA LYS A 422 -5.39 3.15 67.00
C LYS A 422 -4.86 1.78 66.59
N LEU A 423 -4.34 1.63 65.37
CA LEU A 423 -3.80 0.37 64.89
C LEU A 423 -2.30 0.25 65.28
N PRO A 424 -1.87 -0.83 65.94
CA PRO A 424 -0.47 -1.02 66.31
C PRO A 424 0.48 -0.99 65.11
N GLN A 425 1.72 -0.52 65.32
CA GLN A 425 2.71 -0.42 64.24
C GLN A 425 3.01 -1.78 63.59
N SER A 426 3.05 -2.86 64.37
CA SER A 426 3.25 -4.22 63.85
C SER A 426 2.18 -4.65 62.84
N ASN A 427 0.91 -4.25 63.04
CA ASN A 427 -0.16 -4.49 62.07
C ASN A 427 -0.01 -3.60 60.83
N LYS A 428 0.40 -2.34 61.01
CA LYS A 428 0.68 -1.42 59.88
C LYS A 428 1.80 -1.95 58.99
N ASP A 429 2.89 -2.43 59.61
CA ASP A 429 4.02 -3.02 58.89
C ASP A 429 3.59 -4.29 58.12
N ALA A 430 2.76 -5.13 58.72
CA ALA A 430 2.21 -6.32 58.06
C ALA A 430 1.30 -5.97 56.87
N ILE A 431 0.42 -4.98 57.02
CA ILE A 431 -0.41 -4.47 55.92
C ILE A 431 0.47 -3.92 54.78
N GLN A 432 1.47 -3.10 55.11
CA GLN A 432 2.36 -2.52 54.12
C GLN A 432 3.15 -3.59 53.37
N ALA A 433 3.66 -4.60 54.07
CA ALA A 433 4.37 -5.73 53.46
C ALA A 433 3.48 -6.48 52.48
N VAL A 434 2.25 -6.84 52.88
CA VAL A 434 1.32 -7.58 52.02
C VAL A 434 0.88 -6.76 50.81
N LEU A 435 0.66 -5.44 50.96
CA LEU A 435 0.37 -4.56 49.82
C LEU A 435 1.55 -4.44 48.86
N ASN A 436 2.79 -4.43 49.37
CA ASN A 436 3.99 -4.41 48.53
C ASN A 436 4.13 -5.73 47.75
N ASP A 437 4.04 -6.86 48.42
CA ASP A 437 4.12 -8.19 47.81
C ASP A 437 3.04 -8.36 46.73
N ALA A 438 1.81 -7.96 47.03
CA ALA A 438 0.69 -8.04 46.09
C ALA A 438 0.91 -7.18 44.83
N ASN A 439 1.39 -5.94 45.00
CA ASN A 439 1.71 -5.07 43.87
C ASN A 439 2.94 -5.56 43.07
N GLU A 440 3.92 -6.18 43.73
CA GLU A 440 5.05 -6.82 43.04
C GLU A 440 4.56 -7.95 42.12
N LEU A 441 3.65 -8.82 42.61
CA LEU A 441 3.09 -9.92 41.82
C LEU A 441 2.26 -9.46 40.61
N LEU A 442 1.71 -8.24 40.62
CA LEU A 442 1.00 -7.70 39.46
C LEU A 442 1.92 -7.38 38.27
N THR A 443 3.24 -7.34 38.47
CA THR A 443 4.21 -6.98 37.42
C THR A 443 5.31 -8.03 37.22
N LYS A 444 5.61 -8.83 38.26
CA LYS A 444 6.65 -9.86 38.25
C LYS A 444 6.21 -11.15 37.56
N ASN A 445 7.16 -11.84 36.94
CA ASN A 445 6.98 -13.19 36.43
C ASN A 445 7.01 -14.25 37.56
N GLU A 446 5.98 -14.26 38.41
CA GLU A 446 5.78 -15.32 39.40
C GLU A 446 4.77 -16.34 38.87
N LEU A 447 5.14 -17.62 38.86
CA LEU A 447 4.29 -18.72 38.37
C LEU A 447 3.98 -19.75 39.46
N ASN A 448 4.55 -19.59 40.65
CA ASN A 448 4.32 -20.46 41.78
C ASN A 448 2.95 -20.17 42.42
N VAL A 449 1.97 -21.01 42.07
CA VAL A 449 0.58 -20.95 42.54
C VAL A 449 0.48 -20.76 44.08
N PRO A 450 1.15 -21.58 44.93
CA PRO A 450 1.18 -21.36 46.37
C PRO A 450 1.65 -19.96 46.82
N VAL A 451 2.61 -19.34 46.12
CA VAL A 451 3.09 -18.00 46.46
C VAL A 451 2.01 -16.97 46.16
N ILE A 452 1.40 -17.03 44.97
CA ILE A 452 0.33 -16.11 44.55
C ILE A 452 -0.88 -16.24 45.48
N GLN A 453 -1.30 -17.48 45.75
CA GLN A 453 -2.42 -17.79 46.64
C GLN A 453 -2.19 -17.29 48.07
N ASN A 454 -0.98 -17.46 48.61
CA ASN A 454 -0.63 -16.98 49.93
C ASN A 454 -0.71 -15.45 50.01
N VAL A 455 -0.15 -14.74 49.03
CA VAL A 455 -0.23 -13.27 48.98
C VAL A 455 -1.68 -12.81 48.84
N ALA A 456 -2.46 -13.41 47.94
CA ALA A 456 -3.88 -13.10 47.76
C ALA A 456 -4.69 -13.28 49.05
N THR A 457 -4.47 -14.40 49.76
CA THR A 457 -5.12 -14.68 51.05
C THR A 457 -4.68 -13.71 52.13
N ASN A 458 -3.39 -13.33 52.15
CA ASN A 458 -2.85 -12.40 53.14
C ASN A 458 -3.47 -11.01 53.01
N VAL A 459 -3.78 -10.53 51.79
CA VAL A 459 -4.48 -9.25 51.59
C VAL A 459 -5.82 -9.24 52.36
N ALA A 460 -6.66 -10.26 52.16
CA ALA A 460 -7.94 -10.37 52.86
C ALA A 460 -7.79 -10.62 54.37
N ARG A 461 -6.77 -11.39 54.76
CA ARG A 461 -6.51 -11.74 56.17
C ARG A 461 -6.05 -10.54 56.98
N GLU A 462 -5.10 -9.75 56.48
CA GLU A 462 -4.60 -8.59 57.21
C GLU A 462 -5.66 -7.49 57.33
N TYR A 463 -6.56 -7.37 56.34
CA TYR A 463 -7.76 -6.53 56.48
C TYR A 463 -8.65 -7.00 57.63
N SER A 464 -8.98 -8.29 57.66
CA SER A 464 -9.85 -8.88 58.69
C SER A 464 -9.24 -8.75 60.09
N LYS A 465 -7.94 -9.02 60.24
CA LYS A 465 -7.21 -8.84 61.50
C LYS A 465 -7.21 -7.37 61.95
N ALA A 466 -6.98 -6.42 61.04
CA ALA A 466 -7.00 -5.01 61.39
C ALA A 466 -8.38 -4.55 61.86
N LYS A 467 -9.47 -5.05 61.23
CA LYS A 467 -10.83 -4.81 61.70
C LYS A 467 -11.09 -5.42 63.08
N GLU A 468 -10.60 -6.63 63.34
CA GLU A 468 -10.71 -7.29 64.64
C GLU A 468 -9.99 -6.50 65.74
N VAL A 469 -8.75 -6.05 65.52
CA VAL A 469 -8.00 -5.24 66.48
C VAL A 469 -8.70 -3.91 66.79
N LEU A 470 -9.34 -3.30 65.79
CA LEU A 470 -10.09 -2.06 65.95
C LEU A 470 -11.50 -2.29 66.52
N ALA A 471 -11.95 -3.54 66.67
CA ALA A 471 -13.26 -3.86 67.21
C ALA A 471 -13.33 -3.55 68.72
N PRO A 472 -14.47 -3.04 69.22
CA PRO A 472 -14.64 -2.74 70.64
C PRO A 472 -14.34 -3.94 71.54
N ASP A 473 -14.76 -5.14 71.12
CA ASP A 473 -14.65 -6.37 71.90
C ASP A 473 -13.20 -6.86 72.06
N TYR A 474 -12.35 -6.62 71.05
CA TYR A 474 -10.92 -6.91 71.14
C TYR A 474 -10.25 -6.03 72.21
N LYS A 475 -10.62 -4.74 72.23
CA LYS A 475 -10.16 -3.81 73.24
C LYS A 475 -10.57 -4.26 74.65
N TYR A 476 -11.79 -4.76 74.82
CA TYR A 476 -12.23 -5.33 76.11
C TYR A 476 -11.46 -6.60 76.51
N ALA A 477 -11.16 -7.49 75.57
CA ALA A 477 -10.40 -8.71 75.83
C ALA A 477 -8.92 -8.43 76.16
N GLU A 478 -8.31 -7.44 75.49
CA GLU A 478 -6.93 -7.03 75.74
C GLU A 478 -6.78 -6.21 77.03
N GLU A 479 -7.73 -5.30 77.31
CA GLU A 479 -7.82 -4.62 78.61
C GLU A 479 -8.00 -5.63 79.75
N ASN A 480 -8.82 -6.68 79.59
CA ASN A 480 -8.97 -7.76 80.58
C ASN A 480 -7.74 -8.70 80.69
N LYS A 481 -6.86 -8.77 79.68
CA LYS A 481 -5.59 -9.52 79.79
C LYS A 481 -4.53 -8.74 80.56
N ASN A 482 -4.49 -7.42 80.37
CA ASN A 482 -3.48 -6.54 80.96
C ASN A 482 -3.89 -6.01 82.35
N ASP A 483 -5.19 -5.98 82.65
CA ASP A 483 -5.78 -5.72 83.97
C ASP A 483 -7.03 -6.60 84.12
N PRO A 484 -6.91 -7.84 84.65
CA PRO A 484 -8.05 -8.75 84.77
C PRO A 484 -9.09 -8.14 85.70
N LYS A 485 -10.12 -7.52 85.10
CA LYS A 485 -11.27 -7.03 85.85
C LYS A 485 -11.99 -8.25 86.43
N PRO A 486 -12.35 -8.22 87.72
CA PRO A 486 -12.96 -9.37 88.36
C PRO A 486 -14.25 -9.75 87.65
N THR A 487 -14.39 -11.03 87.32
CA THR A 487 -15.56 -11.55 86.60
C THR A 487 -16.81 -11.46 87.46
N TYR A 488 -17.99 -11.45 86.84
CA TYR A 488 -19.29 -11.50 87.56
C TYR A 488 -19.35 -12.65 88.59
N TYR A 489 -18.64 -13.75 88.34
CA TYR A 489 -18.49 -14.88 89.26
C TYR A 489 -17.64 -14.57 90.50
N GLU A 490 -16.64 -13.70 90.41
CA GLU A 490 -15.85 -13.25 91.56
C GLU A 490 -16.64 -12.28 92.45
N TYR A 491 -17.52 -11.45 91.88
CA TYR A 491 -18.49 -10.66 92.65
C TYR A 491 -19.53 -11.55 93.36
N ILE A 492 -19.99 -12.61 92.71
CA ILE A 492 -20.88 -13.61 93.34
C ILE A 492 -20.14 -14.35 94.46
N ALA A 493 -18.87 -14.71 94.27
CA ALA A 493 -18.06 -15.39 95.28
C ALA A 493 -17.80 -14.48 96.50
N PHE A 494 -17.42 -13.21 96.28
CA PHE A 494 -17.27 -12.24 97.37
C PHE A 494 -18.59 -11.93 98.07
N GLY A 495 -19.70 -11.82 97.33
CA GLY A 495 -21.04 -11.66 97.88
C GLY A 495 -21.47 -12.86 98.74
N ALA A 496 -21.19 -14.08 98.28
CA ALA A 496 -21.51 -15.32 99.00
C ALA A 496 -20.67 -15.46 100.28
N ILE A 497 -19.38 -15.15 100.24
CA ILE A 497 -18.49 -15.19 101.42
C ILE A 497 -18.92 -14.15 102.46
N SER A 498 -19.30 -12.95 102.02
CA SER A 498 -19.79 -11.88 102.91
C SER A 498 -21.14 -12.23 103.55
N ALA A 499 -22.04 -12.88 102.81
CA ALA A 499 -23.31 -13.35 103.33
C ALA A 499 -23.12 -14.49 104.35
N VAL A 500 -22.21 -15.43 104.10
CA VAL A 500 -21.87 -16.51 105.05
C VAL A 500 -21.28 -15.96 106.34
N LEU A 501 -20.42 -14.94 106.27
CA LEU A 501 -19.86 -14.28 107.46
C LEU A 501 -20.91 -13.49 108.25
N LEU A 502 -21.87 -12.84 107.57
CA LEU A 502 -23.01 -12.18 108.22
C LEU A 502 -23.93 -13.17 108.93
N VAL A 503 -24.23 -14.31 108.31
CA VAL A 503 -25.05 -15.37 108.92
C VAL A 503 -24.32 -16.02 110.10
N ALA A 504 -23.00 -16.23 109.99
CA ALA A 504 -22.19 -16.72 111.11
C ALA A 504 -22.15 -15.73 112.28
N GLY A 505 -22.03 -14.42 112.01
CA GLY A 505 -22.10 -13.37 113.04
C GLY A 505 -23.46 -13.29 113.72
N LEU A 506 -24.56 -13.44 112.97
CA LEU A 506 -25.93 -13.51 113.49
C LEU A 506 -26.17 -14.75 114.36
N LEU A 507 -25.63 -15.91 113.97
CA LEU A 507 -25.73 -17.14 114.75
C LEU A 507 -24.92 -17.05 116.06
N ILE A 508 -23.71 -16.46 116.04
CA ILE A 508 -22.93 -16.23 117.26
C ILE A 508 -23.66 -15.26 118.20
N ALA A 509 -24.27 -14.19 117.68
CA ALA A 509 -25.06 -13.26 118.48
C ALA A 509 -26.34 -13.89 119.07
N LEU A 510 -27.03 -14.75 118.33
CA LEU A 510 -28.25 -15.44 118.79
C LEU A 510 -27.98 -16.55 119.82
N PHE A 511 -26.80 -17.17 119.81
CA PHE A 511 -26.45 -18.26 120.74
C PHE A 511 -25.54 -17.84 121.91
N ALA A 512 -24.97 -16.63 121.91
CA ALA A 512 -24.22 -16.09 123.05
C ALA A 512 -25.11 -15.66 124.24
N GLY A 513 -26.43 -15.49 124.04
CA GLY A 513 -27.35 -14.98 125.06
C GLY A 513 -28.03 -16.02 125.97
N LYS A 514 -27.83 -17.33 125.76
CA LYS A 514 -28.65 -18.39 126.41
C LYS A 514 -27.93 -19.23 127.48
N LYS A 515 -26.89 -18.68 128.12
CA LYS A 515 -26.25 -19.26 129.33
C LYS A 515 -26.18 -18.22 130.45
N ARG A 516 -27.32 -17.95 131.12
CA ARG A 516 -27.42 -17.46 132.52
C ARG A 516 -28.90 -17.47 132.92
N LYS A 517 -29.20 -18.08 134.09
CA LYS A 517 -30.52 -18.48 134.66
C LYS A 517 -30.96 -19.87 134.17
N ASN A 518 -30.89 -20.97 134.92
CA ASN A 518 -31.17 -21.16 136.35
C ASN A 518 -30.13 -22.08 137.01
N LYS A 519 -29.40 -21.50 137.98
CA LYS A 519 -29.05 -22.14 139.24
C LYS A 519 -30.06 -21.55 140.22
N GLU A 520 -30.99 -22.35 140.74
CA GLU A 520 -31.59 -22.24 142.09
C GLU A 520 -32.80 -23.18 142.21
N ASP A 521 -32.76 -23.96 143.29
CA ASP A 521 -33.79 -24.74 143.98
C ASP A 521 -34.22 -26.17 143.56
N LYS A 522 -33.77 -27.09 144.43
CA LYS A 522 -34.22 -28.45 144.81
C LYS A 522 -33.86 -29.65 143.93
#